data_AF-A0A3B8PJL7-F1
#
_entry.id   AF-A0A3B8PJL7-F1
#
_cell.length_a   1.000
_cell.length_b   1.000
_cell.length_c   1.000
_cell.angle_alpha   90.00
_cell.angle_beta   90.00
_cell.angle_gamma   90.00
#
_symmetry.space_group_name_H-M   'P 1'
#
loop_
_entity.id
_entity.type
_entity.pdbx_description
1 polymer ?
#
loop_
_entity_poly.entity_id
_entity_poly.type
_entity_poly.pdbx_seq_one_letter_code
_entity_poly.pdbx_strand_id
1 'polypeptide(L)'
;MYTNAIPDRVAQLNTAPITVGTQGEPILFSDVGQVKDTRQIQTNIVRVNGRTLVYVPVYRQPGANTIEIVDRIHDKLDEIKARLQDEKRNDPVMGPKMATLDLNVVMDQSVKVRESIDALWIAGVLGAVFAGLVVLVFLRNLRATLVIIIAI
;
A
#
# COMPACT_ATOMS: atom_id res chain seq x y z
N MET A 1 -35.91 -16.94 20.22
CA MET A 1 -34.61 -17.62 20.06
C MET A 1 -34.00 -17.06 18.78
N TYR A 2 -33.21 -15.98 18.87
CA TYR A 2 -32.62 -15.33 17.70
C TYR A 2 -31.29 -16.02 17.39
N THR A 3 -31.33 -17.07 16.57
CA THR A 3 -30.11 -17.72 16.06
C THR A 3 -29.52 -16.81 14.99
N ASN A 4 -28.31 -16.34 15.25
CA ASN A 4 -27.48 -15.63 14.28
C ASN A 4 -26.97 -16.64 13.24
N ALA A 5 -27.84 -17.06 12.33
CA ALA A 5 -27.50 -17.96 11.22
C ALA A 5 -27.01 -17.12 10.04
N ILE A 6 -25.82 -16.53 10.17
CA ILE A 6 -25.08 -16.07 9.00
C ILE A 6 -24.34 -17.30 8.45
N PRO A 7 -24.72 -17.84 7.29
CA PRO A 7 -24.05 -19.02 6.74
C PRO A 7 -22.64 -18.69 6.26
N ASP A 8 -21.72 -19.65 6.41
CA ASP A 8 -20.30 -19.50 6.03
C ASP A 8 -20.12 -19.32 4.51
N ARG A 9 -21.12 -19.70 3.71
CA ARG A 9 -21.11 -19.56 2.26
C ARG A 9 -22.40 -18.95 1.76
N VAL A 10 -22.27 -17.94 0.90
CA VAL A 10 -23.39 -17.28 0.20
C VAL A 10 -24.28 -18.29 -0.54
N ALA A 11 -23.72 -19.40 -1.02
CA ALA A 11 -24.48 -20.47 -1.68
C ALA A 11 -25.52 -21.14 -0.75
N GLN A 12 -25.26 -21.22 0.55
CA GLN A 12 -26.17 -21.83 1.54
C GLN A 12 -27.38 -20.94 1.84
N LEU A 13 -27.32 -19.64 1.51
CA LEU A 13 -28.50 -18.77 1.57
C LEU A 13 -29.59 -19.20 0.60
N ASN A 14 -29.22 -19.87 -0.51
CA ASN A 14 -30.22 -20.37 -1.47
C ASN A 14 -31.13 -21.44 -0.87
N THR A 15 -30.67 -22.19 0.12
CA THR A 15 -31.44 -23.24 0.80
C THR A 15 -32.15 -22.75 2.07
N ALA A 16 -32.10 -21.45 2.36
CA ALA A 16 -32.82 -20.90 3.50
C ALA A 16 -34.32 -20.79 3.18
N PRO A 17 -35.20 -21.24 4.08
CA PRO A 17 -36.65 -21.14 3.89
C PRO A 17 -37.11 -19.68 4.05
N ILE A 18 -37.88 -19.17 3.08
CA ILE A 18 -38.48 -17.84 3.12
C ILE A 18 -39.87 -17.89 3.78
N THR A 19 -40.68 -18.86 3.38
CA THR A 19 -42.04 -19.04 3.87
C THR A 19 -42.46 -20.51 3.73
N VAL A 20 -43.57 -20.89 4.37
CA VAL A 20 -44.20 -22.20 4.17
C VAL A 20 -45.40 -22.03 3.25
N GLY A 21 -45.46 -22.85 2.19
CA GLY A 21 -46.56 -22.88 1.24
C GLY A 21 -47.86 -23.37 1.87
N THR A 22 -48.97 -23.19 1.17
CA THR A 22 -50.32 -23.57 1.66
C THR A 22 -50.49 -25.07 1.92
N GLN A 23 -49.59 -25.92 1.41
CA GLN A 23 -49.55 -27.37 1.65
C GLN A 23 -48.48 -27.81 2.66
N GLY A 24 -47.82 -26.87 3.34
CA GLY A 24 -46.77 -27.17 4.33
C GLY A 24 -45.37 -27.41 3.74
N GLU A 25 -45.17 -27.20 2.44
CA GLU A 25 -43.84 -27.25 1.82
C GLU A 25 -43.03 -25.98 2.11
N PRO A 26 -41.73 -26.09 2.47
CA PRO A 26 -40.88 -24.92 2.65
C PRO A 26 -40.50 -24.34 1.29
N ILE A 27 -40.85 -23.07 1.06
CA ILE A 27 -40.42 -22.30 -0.12
C ILE A 27 -39.03 -21.74 0.18
N LEU A 28 -38.05 -22.15 -0.64
CA LEU A 28 -36.65 -21.80 -0.48
C LEU A 28 -36.30 -20.52 -1.23
N PHE A 29 -35.19 -19.88 -0.84
CA PHE A 29 -34.63 -18.76 -1.60
C PHE A 29 -34.33 -19.09 -3.07
N SER A 30 -33.96 -20.34 -3.36
CA SER A 30 -33.75 -20.85 -4.71
C SER A 30 -35.01 -20.82 -5.59
N ASP A 31 -36.19 -20.83 -5.00
CA ASP A 31 -37.46 -20.98 -5.74
C ASP A 31 -37.96 -19.64 -6.30
N VAL A 32 -37.48 -18.53 -5.73
CA VAL A 32 -37.84 -17.15 -6.14
C VAL A 32 -36.67 -16.37 -6.73
N GLY A 33 -35.44 -16.87 -6.62
CA GLY A 33 -34.27 -16.19 -7.17
C GLY A 33 -32.97 -16.97 -6.97
N GLN A 34 -31.86 -16.36 -7.36
CA GLN A 34 -30.54 -16.94 -7.20
C GLN A 34 -29.63 -15.98 -6.42
N VAL A 35 -29.23 -16.39 -5.22
CA VAL A 35 -28.21 -15.69 -4.43
C VAL A 35 -26.84 -16.08 -4.96
N LYS A 36 -26.14 -15.10 -5.54
CA LYS A 36 -24.75 -15.24 -5.97
C LYS A 36 -23.88 -14.28 -5.15
N ASP A 37 -22.73 -14.77 -4.73
CA ASP A 37 -21.64 -13.90 -4.34
C ASP A 37 -21.11 -13.24 -5.61
N THR A 38 -21.44 -11.96 -5.78
CA THR A 38 -21.03 -11.18 -6.93
C THR A 38 -20.31 -9.93 -6.46
N ARG A 39 -19.49 -9.36 -7.34
CA ARG A 39 -18.77 -8.12 -7.03
C ARG A 39 -19.74 -6.95 -7.09
N GLN A 40 -19.46 -5.93 -6.29
CA GLN A 40 -20.16 -4.64 -6.40
C GLN A 40 -20.16 -4.18 -7.86
N ILE A 41 -21.29 -3.64 -8.33
CA ILE A 41 -21.43 -3.10 -9.68
C ILE A 41 -20.30 -2.08 -9.90
N GLN A 42 -19.40 -2.40 -10.84
CA GLN A 42 -18.23 -1.60 -11.13
C GLN A 42 -18.67 -0.36 -11.93
N THR A 43 -19.04 0.71 -11.23
CA THR A 43 -19.48 1.97 -11.86
C THR A 43 -18.33 2.80 -12.41
N ASN A 44 -17.08 2.50 -12.03
CA ASN A 44 -15.90 3.23 -12.45
C ASN A 44 -14.76 2.25 -12.77
N ILE A 45 -14.26 2.27 -14.00
CA ILE A 45 -13.14 1.42 -14.43
C ILE A 45 -11.89 2.29 -14.40
N VAL A 46 -11.06 2.09 -13.39
CA VAL A 46 -9.74 2.73 -13.33
C VAL A 46 -8.76 1.90 -14.17
N ARG A 47 -8.19 2.54 -15.19
CA ARG A 47 -7.11 1.96 -16.00
C ARG A 47 -5.87 2.83 -15.82
N VAL A 48 -4.73 2.20 -15.53
CA VAL A 48 -3.43 2.85 -15.66
C VAL A 48 -2.67 2.12 -16.76
N ASN A 49 -2.19 2.86 -17.75
CA ASN A 49 -1.44 2.32 -18.90
C ASN A 49 -2.18 1.18 -19.65
N GLY A 50 -3.51 1.29 -19.79
CA GLY A 50 -4.33 0.32 -20.53
C GLY A 50 -4.67 -0.98 -19.79
N ARG A 51 -4.15 -1.19 -18.57
CA ARG A 51 -4.47 -2.37 -17.73
C ARG A 51 -5.48 -2.01 -16.65
N THR A 52 -6.42 -2.91 -16.37
CA THR A 52 -7.34 -2.77 -15.23
C THR A 52 -6.54 -2.92 -13.94
N LEU A 53 -6.52 -1.86 -13.14
CA LEU A 53 -5.75 -1.78 -11.91
C LEU A 53 -6.64 -1.28 -10.78
N VAL A 54 -6.34 -1.71 -9.55
CA VAL A 54 -7.00 -1.21 -8.35
C VAL A 54 -6.14 -0.11 -7.76
N TYR A 55 -6.69 1.10 -7.65
CA TYR A 55 -6.02 2.23 -7.03
C TYR A 55 -6.38 2.30 -5.54
N VAL A 56 -5.36 2.24 -4.67
CA VAL A 56 -5.52 2.37 -3.23
C VAL A 56 -4.78 3.64 -2.78
N PRO A 57 -5.50 4.77 -2.58
CA PRO A 57 -4.85 5.98 -2.10
C PRO A 57 -4.46 5.81 -0.63
N VAL A 58 -3.20 6.11 -0.31
CA VAL A 58 -2.71 6.16 1.07
C VAL A 58 -2.44 7.60 1.45
N TYR A 59 -3.08 8.05 2.52
CA TYR A 59 -2.92 9.40 3.05
C TYR A 59 -2.08 9.37 4.32
N ARG A 60 -1.10 10.27 4.41
CA ARG A 60 -0.33 10.47 5.64
C ARG A 60 -1.21 11.08 6.72
N GLN A 61 -1.03 10.64 7.97
CA GLN A 61 -1.64 11.30 9.12
C GLN A 61 -0.86 12.59 9.48
N PRO A 62 -1.53 13.61 10.05
CA PRO A 62 -0.85 14.82 10.52
C PRO A 62 0.23 14.49 11.57
N GLY A 63 1.40 15.12 11.47
CA GLY A 63 2.52 14.94 12.40
C GLY A 63 3.42 13.72 12.16
N ALA A 64 3.08 12.86 11.20
CA ALA A 64 3.90 11.69 10.87
C ALA A 64 5.00 12.00 9.85
N ASN A 65 6.16 11.35 10.00
CA ASN A 65 7.28 11.46 9.07
C ASN A 65 6.94 10.76 7.75
N THR A 66 6.99 11.51 6.65
CA THR A 66 6.60 11.01 5.33
C THR A 66 7.55 9.92 4.82
N ILE A 67 8.85 10.03 5.13
CA ILE A 67 9.85 9.04 4.72
C ILE A 67 9.60 7.71 5.44
N GLU A 68 9.42 7.78 6.76
CA GLU A 68 9.18 6.59 7.58
C GLU A 68 7.86 5.89 7.23
N ILE A 69 6.80 6.64 6.91
CA ILE A 69 5.53 6.06 6.45
C ILE A 69 5.73 5.30 5.15
N VAL A 70 6.46 5.88 4.19
CA VAL A 70 6.71 5.25 2.90
C VAL A 70 7.55 3.98 3.07
N ASP A 71 8.59 4.03 3.89
CA ASP A 71 9.42 2.85 4.19
C ASP A 71 8.55 1.73 4.80
N ARG A 72 7.71 2.06 5.80
CA ARG A 72 6.75 1.10 6.39
C ARG A 72 5.72 0.59 5.39
N ILE A 73 5.27 1.42 4.44
CA ILE A 73 4.33 0.99 3.40
C ILE A 73 5.01 -0.03 2.51
N HIS A 74 6.25 0.20 2.07
CA HIS A 74 7.00 -0.76 1.26
C HIS A 74 7.18 -2.09 2.01
N ASP A 75 7.60 -2.04 3.28
CA ASP A 75 7.77 -3.25 4.11
C ASP A 75 6.44 -4.03 4.25
N LYS A 76 5.34 -3.31 4.49
CA LYS A 76 4.01 -3.91 4.62
C LYS A 76 3.47 -4.42 3.30
N LEU A 77 3.78 -3.76 2.19
CA LEU A 77 3.39 -4.20 0.86
C LEU A 77 4.07 -5.53 0.51
N ASP A 78 5.35 -5.69 0.84
CA ASP A 78 6.06 -6.95 0.67
C ASP A 78 5.47 -8.07 1.53
N GLU A 79 5.15 -7.76 2.80
CA GLU A 79 4.46 -8.72 3.69
C GLU A 79 3.07 -9.12 3.15
N ILE A 80 2.28 -8.15 2.68
CA ILE A 80 0.95 -8.39 2.11
C ILE A 80 1.07 -9.21 0.82
N LYS A 81 2.04 -8.89 -0.04
CA LYS A 81 2.31 -9.62 -1.28
C LYS A 81 2.63 -11.08 -0.99
N ALA A 82 3.51 -11.35 -0.01
CA ALA A 82 3.84 -12.71 0.41
C ALA A 82 2.61 -13.47 0.93
N ARG A 83 1.82 -12.86 1.83
CA ARG A 83 0.61 -13.48 2.38
C ARG A 83 -0.44 -13.78 1.30
N LEU A 84 -0.66 -12.85 0.37
CA LEU A 84 -1.63 -13.04 -0.72
C LEU A 84 -1.18 -14.14 -1.68
N GLN A 85 0.12 -14.25 -1.95
CA GLN A 85 0.68 -15.33 -2.75
C GLN A 85 0.50 -16.69 -2.06
N ASP A 86 0.73 -16.78 -0.75
CA ASP A 86 0.58 -18.02 0.01
C ASP A 86 -0.88 -18.47 0.16
N GLU A 87 -1.79 -17.56 0.54
CA GLU A 87 -3.20 -17.87 0.79
C GLU A 87 -3.94 -18.35 -0.47
N LYS A 88 -3.60 -17.78 -1.62
CA LYS A 88 -4.25 -18.08 -2.91
C LYS A 88 -3.45 -19.06 -3.78
N ARG A 89 -2.29 -19.55 -3.31
CA ARG A 89 -1.43 -20.49 -4.04
C ARG A 89 -2.17 -21.76 -4.47
N ASN A 90 -3.08 -22.24 -3.63
CA ASN A 90 -3.81 -23.49 -3.84
C ASN A 90 -5.21 -23.28 -4.47
N ASP A 91 -5.59 -22.04 -4.79
CA ASP A 91 -6.86 -21.74 -5.46
C ASP A 91 -6.70 -21.99 -6.98
N PRO A 92 -7.45 -22.93 -7.59
CA PRO A 92 -7.26 -23.32 -8.99
C PRO A 92 -7.59 -22.21 -10.00
N VAL A 93 -8.36 -21.18 -9.61
CA VAL A 93 -8.76 -20.07 -10.49
C VAL A 93 -7.93 -18.83 -10.23
N MET A 94 -7.55 -18.60 -8.97
CA MET A 94 -6.83 -17.39 -8.55
C MET A 94 -5.31 -17.60 -8.45
N GLY A 95 -4.81 -18.78 -8.10
CA GLY A 95 -3.38 -19.08 -7.97
C GLY A 95 -2.49 -18.61 -9.14
N PRO A 96 -2.82 -18.87 -10.41
CA PRO A 96 -2.01 -18.40 -11.54
C PRO A 96 -2.01 -16.87 -11.68
N LYS A 97 -3.10 -16.20 -11.29
CA LYS A 97 -3.23 -14.73 -11.37
C LYS A 97 -2.53 -14.03 -10.21
N MET A 98 -2.48 -14.66 -9.03
CA MET A 98 -1.76 -14.17 -7.85
C MET A 98 -0.24 -14.28 -8.00
N ALA A 99 0.27 -15.29 -8.71
CA ALA A 99 1.69 -15.39 -9.04
C ALA A 99 2.19 -14.20 -9.87
N THR A 100 1.31 -13.61 -10.70
CA THR A 100 1.59 -12.42 -11.52
C THR A 100 1.15 -11.10 -10.90
N LEU A 101 0.73 -11.08 -9.63
CA LEU A 101 0.27 -9.86 -8.97
C LEU A 101 1.46 -8.92 -8.72
N ASP A 102 1.40 -7.76 -9.37
CA ASP A 102 2.43 -6.72 -9.24
C ASP A 102 1.88 -5.53 -8.44
N LEU A 103 2.49 -5.26 -7.30
CA LEU A 103 2.16 -4.14 -6.42
C LEU A 103 3.24 -3.08 -6.57
N ASN A 104 3.02 -2.13 -7.47
CA ASN A 104 3.94 -1.04 -7.73
C ASN A 104 3.40 0.27 -7.15
N VAL A 105 4.28 1.04 -6.51
CA VAL A 105 3.98 2.41 -6.07
C VAL A 105 4.04 3.33 -7.28
N VAL A 106 2.88 3.81 -7.74
CA VAL A 106 2.77 4.61 -8.97
C VAL A 106 3.15 6.07 -8.74
N MET A 107 2.90 6.62 -7.55
CA MET A 107 3.25 7.99 -7.18
C MET A 107 3.73 8.04 -5.74
N ASP A 108 5.04 8.20 -5.57
CA ASP A 108 5.66 8.44 -4.27
C ASP A 108 6.17 9.89 -4.20
N GLN A 109 5.57 10.68 -3.33
CA GLN A 109 5.96 12.08 -3.12
C GLN A 109 7.16 12.21 -2.17
N SER A 110 7.53 11.17 -1.43
CA SER A 110 8.65 11.20 -0.49
C SER A 110 10.02 11.23 -1.20
N VAL A 111 10.10 10.71 -2.42
CA VAL A 111 11.35 10.70 -3.23
C VAL A 111 11.91 12.11 -3.40
N LYS A 112 11.05 13.08 -3.74
CA LYS A 112 11.47 14.48 -3.88
C LYS A 112 12.00 15.09 -2.59
N VAL A 113 11.44 14.67 -1.44
CA VAL A 113 11.89 15.12 -0.13
C VAL A 113 13.27 14.53 0.18
N ARG A 114 13.48 13.24 -0.11
CA ARG A 114 14.76 12.56 0.08
C ARG A 114 15.84 13.18 -0.83
N GLU A 115 15.54 13.40 -2.10
CA GLU A 115 16.44 14.09 -3.04
C GLU A 115 16.82 15.50 -2.55
N SER A 116 15.88 16.24 -1.96
CA SER A 116 16.14 17.57 -1.41
C SER A 116 17.08 17.52 -0.20
N ILE A 117 16.96 16.48 0.64
CA ILE A 117 17.85 16.26 1.79
C ILE A 117 19.25 15.88 1.32
N ASP A 118 19.37 15.00 0.33
CA ASP A 118 20.67 14.60 -0.21
C ASP A 118 21.37 15.78 -0.91
N ALA A 119 20.62 16.58 -1.67
CA ALA A 119 21.13 17.81 -2.26
C ALA A 119 21.60 18.81 -1.19
N LEU A 120 20.88 18.93 -0.07
CA LEU A 120 21.28 19.79 1.05
C LEU A 120 22.58 19.30 1.69
N TRP A 121 22.75 17.99 1.89
CA TRP A 121 23.99 17.41 2.40
C TRP A 121 25.18 17.72 1.48
N ILE A 122 25.01 17.51 0.18
CA ILE A 122 26.05 17.78 -0.82
C ILE A 122 26.43 19.27 -0.80
N ALA A 123 25.43 20.16 -0.81
CA ALA A 123 25.64 21.60 -0.76
C ALA A 123 26.33 22.03 0.54
N GLY A 124 25.93 21.46 1.68
CA GLY A 124 26.54 21.73 2.98
C GLY A 124 28.01 21.31 3.04
N VAL A 125 28.33 20.10 2.57
CA VAL A 125 29.72 19.61 2.52
C VAL A 125 30.58 20.45 1.59
N LEU A 126 30.10 20.75 0.38
CA LEU A 126 30.81 21.63 -0.55
C LEU A 126 31.03 23.02 0.05
N GLY A 127 30.01 23.59 0.69
CA GLY A 127 30.11 24.87 1.38
C GLY A 127 31.18 24.86 2.48
N ALA A 128 31.19 23.83 3.33
CA ALA A 128 32.18 23.68 4.39
C ALA A 128 33.61 23.53 3.83
N VAL A 129 33.78 22.76 2.76
CA VAL A 129 35.08 22.59 2.09
C VAL A 129 35.58 23.92 1.51
N PHE A 130 34.73 24.65 0.78
CA PHE A 130 35.12 25.94 0.21
C PHE A 130 35.41 26.98 1.28
N ALA A 131 34.59 27.06 2.34
CA ALA A 131 34.86 27.93 3.48
C ALA A 131 36.20 27.59 4.15
N GLY A 132 36.47 26.30 4.38
CA GLY A 132 37.73 25.81 4.92
C GLY A 132 38.94 26.18 4.04
N LEU A 133 38.81 26.07 2.71
CA LEU A 133 39.86 26.47 1.76
C LEU A 133 40.14 27.98 1.81
N VAL A 134 39.11 28.81 1.89
CA VAL A 134 39.29 30.27 2.02
C VAL A 134 40.04 30.59 3.31
N VAL A 135 39.61 30.04 4.44
CA VAL A 135 40.28 30.23 5.74
C VAL A 135 41.74 29.77 5.69
N LEU A 136 42.02 28.64 5.03
CA LEU A 136 43.36 28.11 4.85
C LEU A 136 44.27 29.06 4.07
N VAL A 137 43.75 29.68 2.99
CA VAL A 137 44.52 30.64 2.18
C VAL A 137 44.88 31.88 2.99
N PHE A 138 43.96 32.39 3.81
CA PHE A 138 44.20 33.58 4.65
C PHE A 138 45.19 33.31 5.79
N LEU A 139 45.02 32.21 6.51
CA LEU A 139 45.86 31.89 7.67
C LEU A 139 47.19 31.25 7.29
N ARG A 140 47.25 30.61 6.11
CA ARG A 140 48.40 29.83 5.60
C ARG A 140 48.94 28.81 6.62
N ASN A 141 48.06 28.40 7.56
CA ASN A 141 48.36 27.55 8.69
C ASN A 141 47.26 26.49 8.84
N LEU A 142 47.61 25.24 8.54
CA LEU A 142 46.71 24.09 8.59
C LEU A 142 46.16 23.82 10.00
N ARG A 143 46.94 24.10 11.06
CA ARG A 143 46.52 23.84 12.45
C ARG A 143 45.39 24.78 12.86
N ALA A 144 45.51 26.06 12.55
CA ALA A 144 44.47 27.06 12.88
C ALA A 144 43.18 26.83 12.06
N THR A 145 43.32 26.41 10.81
CA THR A 145 42.19 26.13 9.92
C THR A 145 41.37 24.93 10.40
N LEU A 146 42.02 23.84 10.83
CA LEU A 146 41.35 22.64 11.35
C LEU A 146 40.48 22.93 12.59
N VAL A 147 40.96 23.79 13.50
CA VAL A 147 40.19 24.19 14.69
C VAL A 147 38.88 24.89 14.31
N ILE A 148 38.92 25.76 13.29
CA ILE A 148 37.75 26.50 12.82
C ILE A 148 36.76 25.58 12.09
N ILE A 149 37.25 24.66 11.25
CA ILE A 149 36.40 23.71 10.53
C ILE A 149 35.64 22.79 11.49
N ILE A 150 36.26 22.35 12.59
CA ILE A 150 35.62 21.48 13.60
C ILE A 150 34.60 22.25 14.46
N ALA A 151 34.74 23.57 14.57
CA ALA A 151 33.83 24.42 15.34
C ALA A 151 32.51 24.73 14.60
N ILE A 152 32.43 24.45 13.30
CA ILE A 152 31.25 24.61 12.44
C ILE A 152 30.46 23.29 12.43
#